data_AF-B7QM34-F1
#
_entry.id   AF-B7QM34-F1
#
_cell.length_a   1.000
_cell.length_b   1.000
_cell.length_c   1.000
_cell.angle_alpha   90.00
_cell.angle_beta   90.00
_cell.angle_gamma   90.00
#
_symmetry.space_group_name_H-M   'P 1'
#
loop_
_entity.id
_entity.type
_entity.pdbx_description
1 polymer ?
#
loop_
_entity_poly.entity_id
_entity_poly.type
_entity_poly.pdbx_seq_one_letter_code
_entity_poly.pdbx_strand_id
1 'polypeptide(L)'
;VAGTSEKDKPVCSFIKKPKFRKGNQRKRKGSDEDASSEDETQIVKKDKKSEFLNPMIQGTSSKKTTKSNVAAHSDSEEEPVSVGVAYKSARTTEMEGPKDMGATAILEIDTEKDKDAQSIFERSQQINKASFPNIFAELKGKADDKVYRGVNNYTQYITKKDTAQGNASSGMVRKGPIRAPEHIRSTVRWDYQPDICKDYKETGYCGFGDSCKFMHDRSDYKHGWQLEMEMERNQYGEEDTSRYEISSDDEDLPFKCLLCRKSFVDPVVTK
;
A
#
# COMPACT_ATOMS: atom_id res chain seq x y z
N VAL A 1 21.01 -32.24 -59.81
CA VAL A 1 21.33 -31.35 -58.66
C VAL A 1 20.00 -30.92 -58.07
N ALA A 2 19.35 -31.82 -57.33
CA ALA A 2 19.36 -31.89 -55.86
C ALA A 2 18.54 -30.73 -55.23
N GLY A 3 17.24 -30.97 -55.10
CA GLY A 3 16.36 -30.17 -54.25
C GLY A 3 16.60 -30.54 -52.78
N THR A 4 16.85 -29.54 -51.95
CA THR A 4 17.06 -29.70 -50.52
C THR A 4 15.72 -29.57 -49.80
N SER A 5 15.25 -30.70 -49.26
CA SER A 5 14.13 -30.79 -48.34
C SER A 5 14.53 -30.26 -46.95
N GLU A 6 13.80 -29.25 -46.46
CA GLU A 6 13.86 -28.84 -45.06
C GLU A 6 13.25 -29.95 -44.19
N LYS A 7 13.98 -30.35 -43.16
CA LYS A 7 13.58 -31.39 -42.21
C LYS A 7 12.73 -30.77 -41.10
N ASP A 8 11.47 -31.19 -41.01
CA ASP A 8 10.57 -30.89 -39.90
C ASP A 8 11.18 -31.34 -38.56
N LYS A 9 11.23 -30.43 -37.59
CA LYS A 9 11.65 -30.71 -36.21
C LYS A 9 10.49 -31.36 -35.44
N PRO A 10 10.72 -32.39 -34.60
CA PRO A 10 9.64 -33.05 -33.89
C PRO A 10 9.06 -32.15 -32.78
N VAL A 11 7.74 -31.96 -32.83
CA VAL A 11 6.90 -31.33 -31.82
C VAL A 11 6.90 -32.17 -30.54
N CYS A 12 7.23 -31.57 -29.39
CA CYS A 12 7.23 -32.23 -28.08
C CYS A 12 5.87 -32.88 -27.77
N SER A 13 5.87 -34.20 -27.57
CA SER A 13 4.69 -34.96 -27.15
C SER A 13 4.57 -35.00 -25.62
N PHE A 14 3.48 -34.43 -25.09
CA PHE A 14 3.16 -34.50 -23.66
C PHE A 14 2.45 -35.82 -23.34
N ILE A 15 3.13 -36.72 -22.63
CA ILE A 15 2.55 -37.97 -22.10
C ILE A 15 1.85 -37.66 -20.77
N LYS A 16 0.52 -37.73 -20.74
CA LYS A 16 -0.27 -37.68 -19.49
C LYS A 16 -0.14 -39.01 -18.75
N LYS A 17 0.54 -39.02 -17.60
CA LYS A 17 0.54 -40.17 -16.68
C LYS A 17 -0.87 -40.36 -16.07
N PRO A 18 -1.42 -41.59 -16.02
CA PRO A 18 -2.71 -41.82 -15.34
C PRO A 18 -2.57 -41.64 -13.82
N LYS A 19 -3.57 -41.00 -13.20
CA LYS A 19 -3.63 -40.78 -11.75
C LYS A 19 -3.83 -42.12 -11.03
N PHE A 20 -2.82 -42.54 -10.27
CA PHE A 20 -2.91 -43.68 -9.36
C PHE A 20 -3.94 -43.36 -8.26
N ARG A 21 -5.03 -44.13 -8.19
CA ARG A 21 -5.99 -44.04 -7.08
C ARG A 21 -5.29 -44.53 -5.81
N LYS A 22 -5.02 -43.63 -4.85
CA LYS A 22 -4.54 -44.03 -3.52
C LYS A 22 -5.66 -44.82 -2.84
N GLY A 23 -5.41 -46.12 -2.62
CA GLY A 23 -6.30 -47.00 -1.88
C GLY A 23 -6.45 -46.55 -0.42
N ASN A 24 -7.65 -46.76 0.13
CA ASN A 24 -7.97 -46.58 1.54
C ASN A 24 -7.02 -47.42 2.42
N GLN A 25 -6.04 -46.77 3.06
CA GLN A 25 -5.34 -47.39 4.18
C GLN A 25 -6.14 -47.16 5.46
N ARG A 26 -6.70 -48.24 6.02
CA ARG A 26 -7.21 -48.27 7.39
C ARG A 26 -6.04 -48.03 8.36
N LYS A 27 -6.17 -47.06 9.26
CA LYS A 27 -5.24 -46.86 10.37
C LYS A 27 -5.29 -48.09 11.29
N ARG A 28 -4.12 -48.66 11.62
CA ARG A 28 -3.97 -49.66 12.69
C ARG A 28 -4.10 -48.98 14.05
N LYS A 29 -4.76 -49.65 14.99
CA LYS A 29 -4.87 -49.28 16.41
C LYS A 29 -3.52 -49.58 17.09
N GLY A 30 -2.94 -48.63 17.81
CA GLY A 30 -1.75 -48.84 18.62
C GLY A 30 -2.09 -49.62 19.90
N SER A 31 -1.22 -50.54 20.28
CA SER A 31 -1.27 -51.32 21.53
C SER A 31 -0.71 -50.50 22.70
N ASP A 32 -1.42 -50.53 23.82
CA ASP A 32 -0.96 -50.04 25.12
C ASP A 32 -0.03 -51.08 25.76
N GLU A 33 1.16 -50.65 26.15
CA GLU A 33 2.03 -51.38 27.08
C GLU A 33 2.59 -50.38 28.10
N ASP A 34 2.19 -50.59 29.36
CA ASP A 34 2.59 -49.82 30.54
C ASP A 34 4.09 -49.97 30.85
N ALA A 35 4.78 -48.84 31.00
CA ALA A 35 6.08 -48.80 31.66
C ALA A 35 6.21 -47.51 32.50
N SER A 36 6.17 -47.74 33.81
CA SER A 36 6.37 -46.79 34.91
C SER A 36 7.74 -46.10 34.85
N SER A 37 7.76 -44.76 34.84
CA SER A 37 8.90 -43.94 35.28
C SER A 37 8.41 -42.51 35.52
N GLU A 38 8.65 -42.01 36.72
CA GLU A 38 8.26 -40.70 37.21
C GLU A 38 9.15 -39.60 36.60
N ASP A 39 8.56 -38.42 36.42
CA ASP A 39 9.20 -37.13 36.11
C ASP A 39 9.60 -36.83 34.65
N GLU A 40 8.62 -36.55 33.77
CA GLU A 40 8.81 -35.67 32.60
C GLU A 40 7.55 -34.83 32.29
N THR A 41 7.74 -33.54 32.00
CA THR A 41 6.70 -32.54 31.72
C THR A 41 5.82 -32.90 30.52
N GLN A 42 4.50 -33.02 30.72
CA GLN A 42 3.54 -33.25 29.64
C GLN A 42 3.35 -32.01 28.76
N ILE A 43 3.90 -32.04 27.54
CA ILE A 43 3.56 -31.09 26.48
C ILE A 43 2.26 -31.55 25.82
N VAL A 44 1.13 -30.97 26.24
CA VAL A 44 -0.16 -31.17 25.56
C VAL A 44 -0.13 -30.48 24.19
N LYS A 45 0.20 -31.22 23.14
CA LYS A 45 -0.04 -30.77 21.76
C LYS A 45 -1.55 -30.83 21.52
N LYS A 46 -2.19 -29.67 21.59
CA LYS A 46 -3.58 -29.49 21.18
C LYS A 46 -3.63 -29.68 19.66
N ASP A 47 -4.17 -30.81 19.21
CA ASP A 47 -4.50 -31.04 17.80
C ASP A 47 -5.57 -30.01 17.39
N LYS A 48 -5.14 -28.84 16.93
CA LYS A 48 -6.00 -27.90 16.24
C LYS A 48 -6.37 -28.54 14.91
N LYS A 49 -7.56 -29.15 14.88
CA LYS A 49 -8.30 -29.40 13.64
C LYS A 49 -8.31 -28.09 12.86
N SER A 50 -7.56 -28.03 11.77
CA SER A 50 -7.50 -26.85 10.92
C SER A 50 -8.82 -26.72 10.17
N GLU A 51 -9.78 -25.99 10.73
CA GLU A 51 -10.91 -25.44 9.97
C GLU A 51 -10.52 -24.13 9.29
N PHE A 52 -9.34 -24.09 8.67
CA PHE A 52 -9.03 -23.05 7.69
C PHE A 52 -9.43 -23.61 6.34
N LEU A 53 -10.65 -23.24 5.92
CA LEU A 53 -11.03 -23.30 4.52
C LEU A 53 -10.00 -22.49 3.73
N ASN A 54 -9.51 -23.07 2.65
CA ASN A 54 -8.53 -22.47 1.76
C ASN A 54 -9.08 -21.10 1.29
N PRO A 55 -8.38 -19.96 1.48
CA PRO A 55 -8.91 -18.62 1.16
C PRO A 55 -9.20 -18.40 -0.33
N MET A 56 -8.80 -19.34 -1.19
CA MET A 56 -9.10 -19.37 -2.63
C MET A 56 -10.36 -20.18 -2.98
N ILE A 57 -11.09 -20.74 -2.01
CA ILE A 57 -12.31 -21.53 -2.23
C ILE A 57 -13.46 -20.88 -1.46
N GLN A 58 -14.24 -20.04 -2.14
CA GLN A 58 -15.50 -19.52 -1.61
C GLN A 58 -16.60 -20.56 -1.83
N GLY A 59 -17.01 -21.22 -0.76
CA GLY A 59 -18.22 -22.06 -0.74
C GLY A 59 -19.38 -21.29 -0.13
N THR A 60 -20.50 -21.17 -0.85
CA THR A 60 -21.73 -20.60 -0.29
C THR A 60 -22.38 -21.66 0.63
N SER A 61 -21.99 -21.70 1.89
CA SER A 61 -22.76 -22.47 2.88
C SER A 61 -24.10 -21.77 3.05
N SER A 62 -25.19 -22.42 2.64
CA SER A 62 -26.56 -21.98 2.89
C SER A 62 -26.88 -22.09 4.38
N LYS A 63 -26.39 -21.12 5.17
CA LYS A 63 -26.99 -20.83 6.48
C LYS A 63 -28.38 -20.27 6.20
N LYS A 64 -29.39 -21.12 6.36
CA LYS A 64 -30.79 -20.73 6.52
C LYS A 64 -30.88 -19.83 7.76
N THR A 65 -30.62 -18.54 7.58
CA THR A 65 -31.14 -17.52 8.50
C THR A 65 -32.60 -17.36 8.15
N THR A 66 -33.49 -17.73 9.06
CA THR A 66 -34.91 -17.38 9.01
C THR A 66 -35.04 -15.86 9.04
N LYS A 67 -34.94 -15.21 7.87
CA LYS A 67 -35.40 -13.83 7.70
C LYS A 67 -36.92 -13.89 7.58
N SER A 68 -37.61 -13.22 8.50
CA SER A 68 -39.00 -12.85 8.38
C SER A 68 -39.20 -12.15 7.03
N ASN A 69 -39.90 -12.81 6.13
CA ASN A 69 -40.35 -12.22 4.88
C ASN A 69 -41.39 -11.14 5.20
N VAL A 70 -41.00 -9.87 5.18
CA VAL A 70 -41.95 -8.81 4.88
C VAL A 70 -42.03 -8.75 3.35
N ALA A 71 -42.95 -9.55 2.81
CA ALA A 71 -43.32 -9.50 1.40
C ALA A 71 -44.08 -8.20 1.17
N ALA A 72 -43.47 -7.25 0.46
CA ALA A 72 -44.19 -6.11 -0.08
C ALA A 72 -44.99 -6.60 -1.30
N HIS A 73 -46.29 -6.81 -1.12
CA HIS A 73 -47.26 -6.89 -2.20
C HIS A 73 -48.53 -6.14 -1.81
N SER A 74 -48.75 -5.01 -2.52
CA SER A 74 -50.01 -4.29 -2.76
C SER A 74 -50.83 -3.75 -1.59
N ASP A 75 -50.98 -2.42 -1.60
CA ASP A 75 -52.25 -1.71 -1.39
C ASP A 75 -53.00 -1.91 -0.06
N SER A 76 -52.65 -1.10 0.93
CA SER A 76 -53.64 -0.43 1.80
C SER A 76 -52.93 0.59 2.67
N GLU A 77 -53.60 1.70 2.91
CA GLU A 77 -53.15 2.87 3.65
C GLU A 77 -52.78 2.54 5.10
N GLU A 78 -52.03 3.46 5.71
CA GLU A 78 -51.64 3.55 7.13
C GLU A 78 -50.20 3.14 7.48
N GLU A 79 -49.31 4.12 7.28
CA GLU A 79 -47.95 4.21 7.82
C GLU A 79 -47.92 4.07 9.35
N PRO A 80 -46.85 3.48 9.92
CA PRO A 80 -45.75 4.35 10.30
C PRO A 80 -44.46 3.98 9.57
N VAL A 81 -44.03 4.88 8.69
CA VAL A 81 -42.78 4.83 7.93
C VAL A 81 -41.65 4.61 8.93
N SER A 82 -41.17 3.38 9.08
CA SER A 82 -39.81 3.20 9.58
C SER A 82 -38.92 3.82 8.52
N VAL A 83 -38.41 5.02 8.79
CA VAL A 83 -37.55 5.79 7.88
C VAL A 83 -36.18 5.10 7.81
N GLY A 84 -36.16 3.92 7.21
CA GLY A 84 -34.97 3.17 6.88
C GLY A 84 -34.77 3.26 5.38
N VAL A 85 -33.62 3.78 4.96
CA VAL A 85 -33.26 3.77 3.54
C VAL A 85 -32.88 2.34 3.16
N ALA A 86 -33.76 1.67 2.42
CA ALA A 86 -33.48 0.36 1.86
C ALA A 86 -32.90 0.50 0.45
N TYR A 87 -31.62 0.17 0.28
CA TYR A 87 -30.99 0.08 -1.04
C TYR A 87 -31.42 -1.20 -1.75
N LYS A 88 -32.33 -1.07 -2.72
CA LYS A 88 -32.75 -2.20 -3.56
C LYS A 88 -31.62 -2.54 -4.54
N SER A 89 -31.28 -3.83 -4.67
CA SER A 89 -30.29 -4.28 -5.66
C SER A 89 -30.84 -4.15 -7.08
N ALA A 90 -29.95 -3.96 -8.06
CA ALA A 90 -30.33 -3.88 -9.47
C ALA A 90 -30.84 -5.21 -10.05
N ARG A 91 -30.68 -6.34 -9.33
CA ARG A 91 -31.09 -7.69 -9.74
C ARG A 91 -30.59 -8.10 -11.14
N THR A 92 -29.40 -7.65 -11.50
CA THR A 92 -28.71 -8.01 -12.74
C THR A 92 -27.88 -9.28 -12.55
N THR A 93 -27.66 -10.02 -13.64
CA THR A 93 -26.78 -11.20 -13.68
C THR A 93 -25.31 -10.84 -13.90
N GLU A 94 -25.03 -9.62 -14.36
CA GLU A 94 -23.67 -9.12 -14.53
C GLU A 94 -22.99 -8.95 -13.17
N MET A 95 -21.73 -9.39 -13.09
CA MET A 95 -20.91 -9.22 -11.91
C MET A 95 -20.54 -7.74 -11.73
N GLU A 96 -20.45 -7.32 -10.48
CA GLU A 96 -20.06 -5.95 -10.14
C GLU A 96 -18.57 -5.73 -10.48
N GLY A 97 -18.29 -4.65 -11.22
CA GLY A 97 -16.94 -4.21 -11.54
C GLY A 97 -16.48 -4.44 -12.99
N PRO A 98 -15.22 -4.11 -13.29
CA PRO A 98 -14.66 -4.23 -14.63
C PRO A 98 -14.50 -5.69 -15.09
N LYS A 99 -14.77 -5.96 -16.38
CA LYS A 99 -14.64 -7.31 -16.97
C LYS A 99 -13.20 -7.85 -16.94
N ASP A 100 -12.22 -6.96 -16.90
CA ASP A 100 -10.79 -7.24 -16.94
C ASP A 100 -10.15 -7.34 -15.53
N MET A 101 -10.95 -7.29 -14.46
CA MET A 101 -10.49 -7.33 -13.07
C MET A 101 -9.42 -6.27 -12.74
N GLY A 102 -9.45 -5.13 -13.42
CA GLY A 102 -8.51 -4.03 -13.20
C GLY A 102 -7.15 -4.21 -13.88
N ALA A 103 -6.99 -5.13 -14.84
CA ALA A 103 -5.76 -5.29 -15.60
C ALA A 103 -5.41 -4.04 -16.44
N THR A 104 -6.42 -3.30 -16.89
CA THR A 104 -6.24 -2.02 -17.63
C THR A 104 -6.51 -0.79 -16.76
N ALA A 105 -6.39 -0.93 -15.44
CA ALA A 105 -6.57 0.20 -14.53
C ALA A 105 -5.58 1.33 -14.87
N ILE A 106 -6.13 2.51 -15.15
CA ILE A 106 -5.39 3.74 -15.41
C ILE A 106 -5.26 4.49 -14.08
N LEU A 107 -4.08 5.02 -13.79
CA LEU A 107 -3.88 5.90 -12.65
C LEU A 107 -4.40 7.32 -12.97
N GLU A 108 -5.58 7.64 -12.45
CA GLU A 108 -6.26 8.94 -12.62
C GLU A 108 -6.06 9.86 -11.39
N ILE A 109 -4.87 9.81 -10.77
CA ILE A 109 -4.54 10.67 -9.62
C ILE A 109 -4.20 12.10 -10.08
N ASP A 110 -3.54 12.21 -11.24
CA ASP A 110 -3.12 13.48 -11.83
C ASP A 110 -4.18 14.07 -12.76
N THR A 111 -3.91 15.27 -13.28
CA THR A 111 -4.78 15.90 -14.29
C THR A 111 -4.95 15.02 -15.52
N GLU A 112 -6.20 14.93 -16.01
CA GLU A 112 -6.54 14.24 -17.26
C GLU A 112 -5.60 14.63 -18.42
N LYS A 113 -5.29 13.68 -19.30
CA LYS A 113 -4.40 13.86 -20.47
C LYS A 113 -4.71 15.12 -21.29
N ASP A 114 -5.99 15.40 -21.49
CA ASP A 114 -6.45 16.50 -22.33
C ASP A 114 -6.33 17.87 -21.65
N LYS A 115 -6.23 17.92 -20.32
CA LYS A 115 -6.13 19.17 -19.55
C LYS A 115 -4.74 19.38 -18.93
N ASP A 116 -3.89 18.36 -19.00
CA ASP A 116 -2.50 18.42 -18.57
C ASP A 116 -1.69 19.54 -19.27
N ALA A 117 -0.72 20.09 -18.57
CA ALA A 117 0.20 21.10 -19.07
C ALA A 117 0.97 20.65 -20.31
N GLN A 118 1.16 19.33 -20.54
CA GLN A 118 1.75 18.84 -21.78
C GLN A 118 0.82 19.06 -22.98
N SER A 119 -0.46 18.70 -22.86
CA SER A 119 -1.43 18.86 -23.97
C SER A 119 -1.74 20.33 -24.23
N ILE A 120 -1.77 21.18 -23.19
CA ILE A 120 -1.85 22.63 -23.35
C ILE A 120 -0.66 23.17 -24.15
N PHE A 121 0.55 22.71 -23.85
CA PHE A 121 1.75 23.12 -24.58
C PHE A 121 1.71 22.67 -26.04
N GLU A 122 1.34 21.42 -26.30
CA GLU A 122 1.19 20.89 -27.66
C GLU A 122 0.15 21.69 -28.46
N ARG A 123 -1.01 22.00 -27.87
CA ARG A 123 -2.01 22.88 -28.49
C ARG A 123 -1.46 24.27 -28.78
N SER A 124 -0.71 24.87 -27.85
CA SER A 124 -0.10 26.18 -28.08
C SER A 124 0.91 26.15 -29.23
N GLN A 125 1.72 25.09 -29.33
CA GLN A 125 2.69 24.93 -30.40
C GLN A 125 1.99 24.72 -31.75
N GLN A 126 0.91 23.94 -31.79
CA GLN A 126 0.09 23.76 -32.99
C GLN A 126 -0.54 25.07 -33.44
N ILE A 127 -1.09 25.88 -32.52
CA ILE A 127 -1.66 27.19 -32.84
C ILE A 127 -0.59 28.14 -33.37
N ASN A 128 0.60 28.18 -32.77
CA ASN A 128 1.72 29.00 -33.22
C ASN A 128 2.25 28.56 -34.60
N LYS A 129 2.32 27.24 -34.85
CA LYS A 129 2.69 26.68 -36.17
C LYS A 129 1.62 26.97 -37.23
N ALA A 130 0.34 26.85 -36.89
CA ALA A 130 -0.77 27.04 -37.83
C ALA A 130 -1.00 28.52 -38.18
N SER A 131 -0.86 29.42 -37.20
CA SER A 131 -0.93 30.87 -37.44
C SER A 131 0.27 31.39 -38.23
N PHE A 132 1.44 30.78 -38.06
CA PHE A 132 2.67 31.19 -38.72
C PHE A 132 3.44 29.98 -39.27
N PRO A 133 3.01 29.39 -40.40
CA PRO A 133 3.67 28.20 -40.97
C PRO A 133 5.11 28.48 -41.46
N ASN A 134 5.41 29.73 -41.84
CA ASN A 134 6.73 30.18 -42.31
C ASN A 134 7.44 31.04 -41.25
N ILE A 135 7.76 30.43 -40.10
CA ILE A 135 8.37 31.06 -38.93
C ILE A 135 9.63 31.88 -39.27
N PHE A 136 10.39 31.50 -40.31
CA PHE A 136 11.68 32.14 -40.62
C PHE A 136 11.56 33.44 -41.43
N ALA A 137 10.47 33.64 -42.19
CA ALA A 137 10.38 34.74 -43.16
C ALA A 137 9.35 35.83 -42.81
N GLU A 138 8.31 35.51 -42.04
CA GLU A 138 7.12 36.39 -41.99
C GLU A 138 6.79 36.99 -40.62
N LEU A 139 7.34 36.46 -39.51
CA LEU A 139 7.01 36.95 -38.16
C LEU A 139 7.66 38.30 -37.82
N LYS A 140 8.65 38.74 -38.61
CA LYS A 140 9.30 40.04 -38.44
C LYS A 140 8.48 41.22 -39.01
N GLY A 141 7.30 40.98 -39.60
CA GLY A 141 6.58 42.05 -40.30
C GLY A 141 5.07 41.89 -40.52
N LYS A 142 4.40 40.83 -40.04
CA LYS A 142 2.93 40.75 -40.11
C LYS A 142 2.29 41.38 -38.88
N ALA A 143 1.28 42.23 -39.12
CA ALA A 143 0.53 42.93 -38.09
C ALA A 143 -0.25 41.93 -37.22
N ASP A 144 -0.32 42.21 -35.91
CA ASP A 144 -1.13 41.41 -34.98
C ASP A 144 -2.60 41.43 -35.42
N ASP A 145 -3.18 40.24 -35.61
CA ASP A 145 -4.60 40.07 -35.96
C ASP A 145 -5.56 40.59 -34.86
N LYS A 146 -5.04 41.04 -33.70
CA LYS A 146 -5.78 41.46 -32.48
C LYS A 146 -6.82 40.45 -31.96
N VAL A 147 -6.89 39.26 -32.54
CA VAL A 147 -7.72 38.15 -32.06
C VAL A 147 -7.01 37.45 -30.92
N TYR A 148 -7.62 37.45 -29.73
CA TYR A 148 -7.09 36.77 -28.57
C TYR A 148 -7.26 35.25 -28.69
N ARG A 149 -6.13 34.51 -28.73
CA ARG A 149 -6.11 33.04 -28.84
C ARG A 149 -5.76 32.34 -27.53
N GLY A 150 -5.77 33.06 -26.41
CA GLY A 150 -5.45 32.55 -25.07
C GLY A 150 -4.11 33.04 -24.53
N VAL A 151 -3.95 32.96 -23.20
CA VAL A 151 -2.80 33.52 -22.46
C VAL A 151 -1.46 32.94 -22.93
N ASN A 152 -1.45 31.67 -23.34
CA ASN A 152 -0.23 30.98 -23.74
C ASN A 152 0.17 31.22 -25.21
N ASN A 153 -0.71 31.85 -25.99
CA ASN A 153 -0.62 31.97 -27.45
C ASN A 153 -0.33 33.41 -27.90
N TYR A 154 0.20 34.26 -27.02
CA TYR A 154 0.81 35.52 -27.46
C TYR A 154 2.00 35.25 -28.39
N THR A 155 2.34 36.23 -29.22
CA THR A 155 3.41 36.13 -30.22
C THR A 155 4.75 35.79 -29.57
N GLN A 156 5.23 34.56 -29.79
CA GLN A 156 6.54 34.12 -29.32
C GLN A 156 7.55 34.25 -30.47
N TYR A 157 8.47 35.22 -30.35
CA TYR A 157 9.52 35.45 -31.34
C TYR A 157 10.68 34.43 -31.25
N ILE A 158 10.77 33.71 -30.14
CA ILE A 158 11.78 32.67 -29.91
C ILE A 158 11.09 31.33 -29.89
N THR A 159 11.31 30.53 -30.93
CA THR A 159 10.79 29.17 -30.97
C THR A 159 11.62 28.26 -30.06
N LYS A 160 10.93 27.55 -29.18
CA LYS A 160 11.51 26.41 -28.47
C LYS A 160 11.69 25.29 -29.49
N LYS A 161 12.90 25.17 -30.03
CA LYS A 161 13.24 24.14 -31.02
C LYS A 161 13.32 22.76 -30.37
N ASP A 162 13.00 21.75 -31.15
CA ASP A 162 13.31 20.37 -30.80
C ASP A 162 14.84 20.24 -30.73
N THR A 163 15.35 19.77 -29.59
CA THR A 163 16.78 19.56 -29.37
C THR A 163 17.13 18.13 -29.78
N ALA A 164 18.39 17.80 -30.06
CA ALA A 164 18.81 16.43 -30.38
C ALA A 164 18.40 15.40 -29.29
N GLN A 165 18.11 15.84 -28.07
CA GLN A 165 17.66 15.03 -26.94
C GLN A 165 16.15 14.71 -26.95
N GLY A 166 15.36 15.31 -27.86
CA GLY A 166 13.94 15.00 -28.01
C GLY A 166 13.07 16.18 -28.46
N ASN A 167 11.81 15.89 -28.72
CA ASN A 167 10.81 16.89 -29.08
C ASN A 167 10.60 17.87 -27.92
N ALA A 168 10.24 19.11 -28.22
CA ALA A 168 9.93 20.16 -27.26
C ALA A 168 8.74 19.80 -26.34
N SER A 169 7.90 18.84 -26.74
CA SER A 169 6.81 18.28 -25.91
C SER A 169 7.22 17.06 -25.08
N SER A 170 8.41 16.49 -25.30
CA SER A 170 8.88 15.32 -24.56
C SER A 170 9.32 15.68 -23.14
N GLY A 171 9.14 14.76 -22.19
CA GLY A 171 9.41 14.99 -20.76
C GLY A 171 10.87 15.36 -20.42
N MET A 172 11.83 15.06 -21.30
CA MET A 172 13.25 15.36 -21.07
C MET A 172 13.61 16.82 -21.44
N VAL A 173 12.88 17.43 -22.39
CA VAL A 173 13.18 18.77 -22.92
C VAL A 173 12.18 19.80 -22.39
N ARG A 174 10.94 19.38 -22.12
CA ARG A 174 9.87 20.25 -21.65
C ARG A 174 10.14 20.75 -20.23
N LYS A 175 9.85 22.04 -20.02
CA LYS A 175 9.86 22.68 -18.69
C LYS A 175 8.41 22.76 -18.18
N GLY A 176 8.19 22.34 -16.95
CA GLY A 176 6.88 22.35 -16.28
C GLY A 176 6.45 20.97 -15.78
N PRO A 177 5.22 20.83 -15.24
CA PRO A 177 4.71 19.58 -14.70
C PRO A 177 4.74 18.45 -15.72
N ILE A 178 5.41 17.34 -15.44
CA ILE A 178 5.55 16.22 -16.37
C ILE A 178 4.39 15.26 -16.18
N ARG A 179 3.87 14.71 -17.29
CA ARG A 179 2.82 13.69 -17.27
C ARG A 179 3.35 12.39 -16.65
N ALA A 180 2.69 11.90 -15.62
CA ALA A 180 3.00 10.60 -15.02
C ALA A 180 2.63 9.44 -15.96
N PRO A 181 3.33 8.29 -15.87
CA PRO A 181 2.95 7.09 -16.60
C PRO A 181 1.65 6.49 -16.04
N GLU A 182 0.70 6.20 -16.92
CA GLU A 182 -0.65 5.73 -16.53
C GLU A 182 -0.73 4.27 -16.10
N HIS A 183 0.12 3.43 -16.66
CA HIS A 183 0.06 1.97 -16.56
C HIS A 183 1.10 1.42 -15.58
N ILE A 184 1.64 2.27 -14.70
CA ILE A 184 2.68 1.89 -13.74
C ILE A 184 2.26 2.34 -12.35
N ARG A 185 2.01 1.37 -11.46
CA ARG A 185 1.86 1.63 -10.04
C ARG A 185 3.24 1.74 -9.39
N SER A 186 3.54 2.88 -8.79
CA SER A 186 4.75 3.07 -7.98
C SER A 186 4.72 2.13 -6.76
N THR A 187 5.83 1.44 -6.50
CA THR A 187 5.98 0.64 -5.29
C THR A 187 6.13 1.57 -4.09
N VAL A 188 5.23 1.43 -3.11
CA VAL A 188 5.27 2.23 -1.88
C VAL A 188 5.95 1.41 -0.79
N ARG A 189 6.91 2.02 -0.10
CA ARG A 189 7.56 1.49 1.09
C ARG A 189 7.42 2.51 2.21
N TRP A 190 6.96 2.06 3.38
CA TRP A 190 6.94 2.87 4.58
C TRP A 190 8.37 3.03 5.12
N ASP A 191 8.84 4.26 5.26
CA ASP A 191 10.10 4.57 5.91
C ASP A 191 9.84 4.89 7.39
N TYR A 192 10.13 3.91 8.25
CA TYR A 192 9.92 4.03 9.70
C TYR A 192 11.10 4.65 10.43
N GLN A 193 12.23 4.90 9.77
CA GLN A 193 13.44 5.40 10.42
C GLN A 193 13.37 6.94 10.53
N PRO A 194 13.22 7.52 11.74
CA PRO A 194 13.20 8.96 11.88
C PRO A 194 14.63 9.52 11.85
N ASP A 195 14.86 10.58 11.09
CA ASP A 195 16.12 11.32 11.08
C ASP A 195 16.18 12.34 12.23
N ILE A 196 16.01 11.88 13.47
CA ILE A 196 16.04 12.73 14.68
C ILE A 196 17.39 12.57 15.38
N CYS A 197 17.97 13.70 15.80
CA CYS A 197 19.22 13.69 16.56
C CYS A 197 18.99 13.08 17.94
N LYS A 198 19.58 11.90 18.18
CA LYS A 198 19.49 11.20 19.46
C LYS A 198 19.98 12.07 20.63
N ASP A 199 21.18 12.66 20.47
CA ASP A 199 21.81 13.45 21.53
C ASP A 199 20.98 14.69 21.87
N TYR A 200 20.44 15.38 20.85
CA TYR A 200 19.59 16.54 21.08
C TYR A 200 18.24 16.16 21.71
N LYS A 201 17.64 15.03 21.32
CA LYS A 201 16.37 14.58 21.88
C LYS A 201 16.49 14.24 23.36
N GLU A 202 17.48 13.41 23.71
CA GLU A 202 17.66 12.92 25.08
C GLU A 202 18.28 13.99 25.99
N THR A 203 19.37 14.64 25.55
CA THR A 203 20.14 15.54 26.42
C THR A 203 19.76 17.00 26.23
N GLY A 204 19.26 17.37 25.05
CA GLY A 204 19.02 18.77 24.70
C GLY A 204 20.20 19.52 24.14
N TYR A 205 21.32 18.83 24.01
CA TYR A 205 22.55 19.41 23.52
C TYR A 205 23.14 18.48 22.47
N CYS A 206 23.22 18.96 21.24
CA CYS A 206 23.98 18.27 20.20
C CYS A 206 25.37 18.88 20.13
N GLY A 207 26.42 18.07 20.28
CA GLY A 207 27.81 18.54 20.14
C GLY A 207 28.13 19.10 18.74
N PHE A 208 27.33 18.77 17.73
CA PHE A 208 27.45 19.32 16.37
C PHE A 208 26.69 20.63 16.19
N GLY A 209 25.90 21.07 17.17
CA GLY A 209 25.04 22.24 17.06
C GLY A 209 24.20 22.23 15.79
N ASP A 210 24.03 23.39 15.16
CA ASP A 210 23.23 23.54 13.93
C ASP A 210 23.84 22.89 12.69
N SER A 211 25.06 22.34 12.79
CA SER A 211 25.69 21.59 11.70
C SER A 211 25.25 20.12 11.66
N CYS A 212 24.42 19.68 12.60
CA CYS A 212 23.91 18.32 12.66
C CYS A 212 23.01 18.02 11.45
N LYS A 213 23.26 16.89 10.77
CA LYS A 213 22.42 16.43 9.64
C LYS A 213 21.04 15.91 10.07
N PHE A 214 20.87 15.65 11.36
CA PHE A 214 19.64 15.09 11.93
C PHE A 214 18.80 16.20 12.55
N MET A 215 17.48 16.03 12.53
CA MET A 215 16.52 17.00 13.05
C MET A 215 16.68 17.19 14.56
N HIS A 216 16.73 18.45 14.97
CA HIS A 216 16.72 18.86 16.37
C HIS A 216 15.29 19.01 16.89
N ASP A 217 14.65 17.87 17.15
CA ASP A 217 13.32 17.80 17.75
C ASP A 217 13.37 17.09 19.11
N ARG A 218 12.57 17.57 20.06
CA ARG A 218 12.40 16.99 21.41
C ARG A 218 11.00 16.44 21.65
N SER A 219 10.17 16.38 20.62
CA SER A 219 8.87 15.74 20.71
C SER A 219 9.01 14.22 20.96
N ASP A 220 8.12 13.70 21.80
CA ASP A 220 8.06 12.31 22.25
C ASP A 220 6.83 11.56 21.73
N TYR A 221 6.29 12.00 20.58
CA TYR A 221 5.17 11.34 19.93
C TYR A 221 5.45 9.87 19.61
N LYS A 222 4.39 9.05 19.69
CA LYS A 222 4.42 7.63 19.32
C LYS A 222 4.66 7.49 17.82
N HIS A 223 5.48 6.52 17.43
CA HIS A 223 5.73 6.20 16.03
C HIS A 223 4.55 5.44 15.44
N GLY A 224 4.37 5.48 14.12
CA GLY A 224 3.26 4.80 13.44
C GLY A 224 3.15 3.31 13.79
N TRP A 225 4.29 2.60 13.90
CA TRP A 225 4.31 1.18 14.28
C TRP A 225 3.88 0.93 15.73
N GLN A 226 4.13 1.89 16.64
CA GLN A 226 3.67 1.79 18.04
C GLN A 226 2.16 1.94 18.09
N LEU A 227 1.60 2.88 17.32
CA LEU A 227 0.16 3.10 17.21
C LEU A 227 -0.56 1.91 16.57
N GLU A 228 -0.01 1.32 15.51
CA GLU A 228 -0.55 0.12 14.88
C GLU A 228 -0.62 -1.05 15.86
N MET A 229 0.44 -1.23 16.65
CA MET A 229 0.52 -2.27 17.67
C MET A 229 -0.46 -2.06 18.84
N GLU A 230 -0.68 -0.82 19.27
CA GLU A 230 -1.68 -0.46 20.29
C GLU A 230 -3.11 -0.66 19.78
N MET A 231 -3.34 -0.33 18.50
CA MET A 231 -4.61 -0.53 17.82
C MET A 231 -4.94 -2.02 17.69
N GLU A 232 -3.98 -2.86 17.29
CA GLU A 232 -4.16 -4.33 17.25
C GLU A 232 -4.45 -4.93 18.63
N ARG A 233 -3.90 -4.34 19.69
CA ARG A 233 -4.15 -4.75 21.08
C ARG A 233 -5.42 -4.16 21.68
N ASN A 234 -6.15 -3.30 20.96
CA ASN A 234 -7.29 -2.54 21.47
C ASN A 234 -6.97 -1.73 22.74
N GLN A 235 -5.71 -1.35 22.96
CA GLN A 235 -5.28 -0.48 24.07
C GLN A 235 -5.21 1.00 23.64
N TYR A 236 -5.64 1.29 22.42
CA TYR A 236 -5.62 2.63 21.87
C TYR A 236 -6.51 3.57 22.68
N GLY A 237 -5.90 4.54 23.35
CA GLY A 237 -6.59 5.52 24.19
C GLY A 237 -6.73 5.13 25.66
N GLU A 238 -6.23 3.97 26.07
CA GLU A 238 -6.06 3.65 27.48
C GLU A 238 -4.77 4.34 27.96
N GLU A 239 -4.92 5.46 28.68
CA GLU A 239 -3.79 6.09 29.37
C GLU A 239 -3.43 5.21 30.57
N ASP A 240 -2.31 4.49 30.48
CA ASP A 240 -1.71 3.79 31.62
C ASP A 240 -1.37 4.81 32.71
N THR A 241 -2.30 5.03 33.65
CA THR A 241 -2.08 5.90 34.82
C THR A 241 -0.93 5.38 35.68
N SER A 242 -0.67 4.08 35.62
CA SER A 242 0.46 3.38 36.25
C SER A 242 1.83 3.79 35.71
N ARG A 243 1.91 4.42 34.53
CA ARG A 243 3.20 4.84 33.93
C ARG A 243 3.87 5.98 34.72
N TYR A 244 3.09 6.77 35.43
CA TYR A 244 3.55 7.87 36.29
C TYR A 244 3.41 7.54 37.78
N GLU A 245 2.91 6.36 38.11
CA GLU A 245 2.90 5.87 39.48
C GLU A 245 4.30 5.38 39.83
N ILE A 246 5.02 6.19 40.61
CA ILE A 246 6.21 5.73 41.32
C ILE A 246 5.69 4.75 42.36
N SER A 247 5.83 3.44 42.10
CA SER A 247 5.58 2.40 43.09
C SER A 247 6.37 2.76 44.35
N SER A 248 5.70 3.10 45.45
CA SER A 248 6.36 3.54 46.67
C SER A 248 7.05 2.39 47.43
N ASP A 249 7.22 1.23 46.79
CA ASP A 249 7.71 -0.03 47.37
C ASP A 249 8.96 -0.60 46.67
N ASP A 250 9.50 0.09 45.66
CA ASP A 250 10.81 -0.25 45.13
C ASP A 250 11.88 0.48 45.94
N GLU A 251 12.39 -0.20 46.97
CA GLU A 251 13.65 0.15 47.61
C GLU A 251 14.74 0.26 46.50
N ASP A 252 15.07 1.49 46.10
CA ASP A 252 16.08 1.89 45.10
C ASP A 252 17.52 1.50 45.51
N LEU A 253 17.71 0.32 46.08
CA LEU A 253 19.01 -0.27 46.36
C LEU A 253 19.23 -1.45 45.41
N PRO A 254 20.08 -1.31 44.37
CA PRO A 254 20.28 -2.38 43.41
C PRO A 254 20.81 -3.63 44.11
N PHE A 255 20.17 -4.79 43.95
CA PHE A 255 20.50 -6.07 44.61
C PHE A 255 21.99 -6.50 44.56
N LYS A 256 22.79 -5.89 43.68
CA LYS A 256 24.23 -6.10 43.53
C LYS A 256 24.95 -4.77 43.51
N CYS A 257 26.12 -4.71 44.14
CA CYS A 257 26.95 -3.53 44.16
C CYS A 257 27.31 -3.08 42.73
N LEU A 258 27.12 -1.80 42.43
CA LEU A 258 27.38 -1.19 41.12
C LEU A 258 28.87 -1.27 40.71
N LEU A 259 29.77 -1.41 41.68
CA LEU A 259 31.22 -1.52 41.44
C LEU A 259 31.67 -2.94 41.15
N CYS A 260 31.23 -3.92 41.95
CA CYS A 260 31.74 -5.30 41.88
C CYS A 260 30.74 -6.33 41.33
N ARG A 261 29.49 -5.95 41.07
CA ARG A 261 28.39 -6.82 40.59
C ARG A 261 28.18 -8.11 41.40
N LYS A 262 28.66 -8.12 42.64
CA LYS A 262 28.42 -9.17 43.65
C LYS A 262 27.33 -8.69 44.62
N SER A 263 26.77 -9.61 45.41
CA SER A 263 25.93 -9.25 46.55
C SER A 263 26.72 -8.35 47.51
N PHE A 264 26.02 -7.48 48.23
CA PHE A 264 26.68 -6.64 49.24
C PHE A 264 27.24 -7.51 50.37
N VAL A 265 28.52 -7.30 50.66
CA VAL A 265 29.19 -7.80 51.86
C VAL A 265 29.68 -6.54 52.57
N ASP A 266 29.12 -6.27 53.75
CA ASP A 266 29.32 -5.04 54.54
C ASP A 266 29.10 -3.73 53.76
N PRO A 267 27.84 -3.37 53.43
CA PRO A 267 27.54 -2.13 52.71
C PRO A 267 27.89 -0.90 53.56
N VAL A 268 28.58 0.06 52.95
CA VAL A 268 28.97 1.32 53.60
C VAL A 268 28.07 2.44 53.09
N VAL A 269 27.48 3.20 54.02
CA VAL A 269 26.66 4.38 53.71
C VAL A 269 27.53 5.63 53.74
N THR A 270 27.58 6.35 52.63
CA THR A 270 28.21 7.68 52.54
C THR A 270 27.20 8.77 52.90
N LYS A 271 27.69 9.92 53.41
CA LYS A 271 26.86 11.08 53.74
C LYS A 271 26.24 11.73 52.50
#